data_AF-A0A922SKX4-F1
#
_entry.id   AF-A0A922SKX4-F1
#
_cell.length_a   1.000
_cell.length_b   1.000
_cell.length_c   1.000
_cell.angle_alpha   90.00
_cell.angle_beta   90.00
_cell.angle_gamma   90.00
#
_symmetry.space_group_name_H-M   'P 1'
#
loop_
_entity.id
_entity.type
_entity.pdbx_description
1 polymer ?
#
loop_
_entity_poly.entity_id
_entity_poly.type
_entity_poly.pdbx_seq_one_letter_code
_entity_poly.pdbx_strand_id
1 'polypeptide(L)'
;MWLRPAEALGVPRGVGFSSRPARPEGVQDQPPLTELYWSSLAERAPTGLGGATGPAAWRAWRTRALASQLPKQDLSLAHCRHIDENHRKQYEDFVAARNEIALDIGVASQYHGASVDCAGCNKPIRSGSITVQAPRIGEEAYFHPTCFSCAECEELLVELAYCALDGRLYCVRHYAERLKPRCHACDENGY
;
A
#
# COMPACT_ATOMS: atom_id res chain seq x y z
N MET A 1 4.18 -11.97 12.00
CA MET A 1 3.29 -12.59 11.00
C MET A 1 2.22 -11.56 10.70
N TRP A 2 2.20 -10.96 9.50
CA TRP A 2 1.25 -9.88 9.19
C TRP A 2 -0.15 -10.46 9.09
N LEU A 3 -0.91 -10.29 10.16
CA LEU A 3 -2.27 -10.77 10.28
C LEU A 3 -3.22 -9.76 9.63
N ARG A 4 -4.18 -10.31 8.88
CA ARG A 4 -5.30 -9.60 8.28
C ARG A 4 -6.17 -9.00 9.40
N PRO A 5 -6.76 -7.80 9.24
CA PRO A 5 -7.58 -7.19 10.29
C PRO A 5 -9.01 -7.78 10.33
N ALA A 6 -9.15 -9.08 10.64
CA ALA A 6 -10.46 -9.72 10.73
C ALA A 6 -10.62 -10.81 11.81
N GLU A 7 -9.69 -10.97 12.76
CA GLU A 7 -9.79 -12.05 13.77
C GLU A 7 -9.44 -11.55 15.19
N ALA A 8 -10.07 -10.47 15.64
CA ALA A 8 -9.89 -9.91 16.98
C ALA A 8 -11.19 -9.91 17.83
N LEU A 9 -12.09 -10.88 17.63
CA LEU A 9 -13.24 -11.09 18.51
C LEU A 9 -13.35 -12.59 18.83
N GLY A 10 -13.03 -12.96 20.07
CA GLY A 10 -12.94 -14.34 20.53
C GLY A 10 -14.26 -15.12 20.44
N VAL A 11 -14.40 -15.91 19.37
CA VAL A 11 -15.50 -16.86 19.21
C VAL A 11 -14.99 -18.28 19.49
N PRO A 12 -15.60 -19.04 20.42
CA PRO A 12 -15.16 -20.40 20.75
C PRO A 12 -15.31 -21.35 19.54
N ARG A 13 -14.32 -22.21 19.37
CA ARG A 13 -14.26 -23.21 18.30
C ARG A 13 -15.30 -24.31 18.56
N GLY A 14 -16.24 -24.48 17.64
CA GLY A 14 -17.06 -25.68 17.56
C GLY A 14 -18.55 -25.44 17.42
N VAL A 15 -18.98 -24.92 16.28
CA VAL A 15 -20.35 -25.11 15.75
C VAL A 15 -20.25 -24.98 14.23
N GLY A 16 -20.56 -26.07 13.52
CA GLY A 16 -20.67 -26.04 12.08
C GLY A 16 -21.83 -25.15 11.67
N PHE A 17 -21.55 -24.06 10.96
CA PHE A 17 -22.58 -23.23 10.34
C PHE A 17 -22.52 -23.42 8.83
N SER A 18 -23.36 -24.35 8.37
CA SER A 18 -23.92 -24.33 7.02
C SER A 18 -24.62 -22.99 6.77
N SER A 19 -24.51 -22.52 5.53
CA SER A 19 -25.31 -21.47 4.89
C SER A 19 -24.91 -20.03 5.23
N ARG A 20 -24.21 -19.36 4.29
CA ARG A 20 -24.10 -17.89 4.27
C ARG A 20 -25.52 -17.29 4.22
N PRO A 21 -25.85 -16.25 5.02
CA PRO A 21 -27.15 -15.60 4.92
C PRO A 21 -27.34 -15.00 3.53
N ALA A 22 -28.55 -15.08 3.02
CA ALA A 22 -28.94 -14.50 1.74
C ALA A 22 -28.72 -12.98 1.78
N ARG A 23 -28.10 -12.46 0.71
CA ARG A 23 -27.83 -11.04 0.54
C ARG A 23 -29.16 -10.28 0.41
N PRO A 24 -29.36 -9.14 1.11
CA PRO A 24 -30.56 -8.34 0.93
C PRO A 24 -30.65 -7.80 -0.50
N GLU A 25 -31.80 -8.01 -1.14
CA GLU A 25 -32.11 -7.49 -2.47
C GLU A 25 -32.16 -5.95 -2.44
N GLY A 26 -31.40 -5.30 -3.32
CA GLY A 26 -31.41 -3.84 -3.49
C GLY A 26 -30.12 -3.10 -3.12
N VAL A 27 -29.10 -3.77 -2.55
CA VAL A 27 -27.76 -3.17 -2.43
C VAL A 27 -27.05 -3.30 -3.78
N GLN A 28 -27.01 -2.21 -4.55
CA GLN A 28 -26.17 -2.10 -5.73
C GLN A 28 -24.74 -2.50 -5.35
N ASP A 29 -24.16 -3.48 -6.07
CA ASP A 29 -22.73 -3.81 -5.97
C ASP A 29 -21.91 -2.60 -6.42
N GLN A 30 -21.62 -1.67 -5.51
CA GLN A 30 -20.52 -0.74 -5.76
C GLN A 30 -19.23 -1.57 -5.68
N PRO A 31 -18.40 -1.57 -6.74
CA PRO A 31 -17.11 -2.24 -6.69
C PRO A 31 -16.31 -1.66 -5.51
N PRO A 32 -15.52 -2.47 -4.79
CA PRO A 32 -14.68 -1.97 -3.71
C PRO A 32 -13.88 -0.76 -4.21
N LEU A 33 -13.77 0.29 -3.39
CA LEU A 33 -13.18 1.58 -3.81
C LEU A 33 -11.75 1.46 -4.35
N THR A 34 -11.02 0.39 -4.00
CA THR A 34 -9.75 0.01 -4.63
C THR A 34 -9.90 -0.29 -6.12
N GLU A 35 -10.96 -0.97 -6.53
CA GLU A 35 -11.26 -1.26 -7.94
C GLU A 35 -11.65 -0.01 -8.74
N LEU A 36 -12.31 0.97 -8.11
CA LEU A 36 -12.54 2.31 -8.69
C LEU A 36 -11.23 3.07 -8.90
N TYR A 37 -10.32 3.02 -7.91
CA TYR A 37 -8.98 3.57 -8.03
C TYR A 37 -8.20 2.92 -9.19
N TRP A 38 -8.17 1.60 -9.28
CA TRP A 38 -7.49 0.91 -10.39
C TRP A 38 -8.13 1.20 -11.75
N SER A 39 -9.46 1.32 -11.81
CA SER A 39 -10.19 1.68 -13.03
C SER A 39 -9.87 3.11 -13.48
N SER A 40 -9.65 4.04 -12.55
CA SER A 40 -9.25 5.42 -12.87
C SER A 40 -7.84 5.54 -13.48
N LEU A 41 -7.03 4.48 -13.39
CA LEU A 41 -5.67 4.41 -13.90
C LEU A 41 -5.55 3.76 -15.29
N ALA A 42 -6.67 3.45 -15.95
CA ALA A 42 -6.71 2.64 -17.18
C ALA A 42 -5.78 3.12 -18.31
N GLU A 43 -5.55 4.42 -18.44
CA GLU A 43 -4.69 5.02 -19.48
C GLU A 43 -3.19 4.95 -19.17
N ARG A 44 -2.81 4.71 -17.91
CA ARG A 44 -1.42 4.48 -17.47
C ARG A 44 -1.20 3.03 -17.04
N ALA A 45 -2.02 2.10 -17.53
CA ALA A 45 -1.77 0.68 -17.34
C ALA A 45 -0.31 0.38 -17.74
N PRO A 46 0.47 -0.31 -16.89
CA PRO A 46 1.88 -0.58 -17.14
C PRO A 46 2.04 -1.22 -18.52
N THR A 47 2.54 -0.46 -19.47
CA THR A 47 2.79 -0.96 -20.82
C THR A 47 3.91 -1.98 -20.71
N GLY A 48 3.60 -3.26 -20.97
CA GLY A 48 4.63 -4.25 -21.29
C GLY A 48 5.26 -5.01 -20.13
N LEU A 49 4.46 -5.61 -19.24
CA LEU A 49 4.90 -6.82 -18.54
C LEU A 49 4.45 -8.04 -19.35
N GLY A 50 5.26 -8.43 -20.34
CA GLY A 50 5.08 -9.68 -21.08
C GLY A 50 3.91 -9.73 -22.08
N GLY A 51 3.49 -8.58 -22.64
CA GLY A 51 2.47 -8.53 -23.70
C GLY A 51 1.00 -8.63 -23.25
N ALA A 52 0.73 -8.70 -21.94
CA ALA A 52 -0.63 -8.67 -21.42
C ALA A 52 -1.26 -7.27 -21.53
N THR A 53 -2.59 -7.21 -21.73
CA THR A 53 -3.39 -5.97 -21.77
C THR A 53 -4.51 -6.00 -20.71
N GLY A 54 -5.04 -4.82 -20.36
CA GLY A 54 -6.19 -4.69 -19.45
C GLY A 54 -5.95 -5.27 -18.05
N PRO A 55 -6.96 -5.95 -17.43
CA PRO A 55 -6.85 -6.49 -16.08
C PRO A 55 -5.69 -7.48 -15.86
N ALA A 56 -5.29 -8.22 -16.88
CA ALA A 56 -4.17 -9.16 -16.80
C ALA A 56 -2.83 -8.44 -16.63
N ALA A 57 -2.63 -7.32 -17.35
CA ALA A 57 -1.45 -6.47 -17.20
C ALA A 57 -1.35 -5.91 -15.78
N TRP A 58 -2.47 -5.47 -15.21
CA TRP A 58 -2.55 -4.98 -13.83
C TRP A 58 -2.23 -6.06 -12.79
N ARG A 59 -2.71 -7.30 -12.98
CA ARG A 59 -2.35 -8.42 -12.08
C ARG A 59 -0.85 -8.73 -12.15
N ALA A 60 -0.27 -8.75 -13.34
CA ALA A 60 1.15 -8.98 -13.54
C ALA A 60 2.00 -7.86 -12.92
N TRP A 61 1.62 -6.60 -13.15
CA TRP A 61 2.25 -5.46 -12.50
C TRP A 61 2.13 -5.51 -10.99
N ARG A 62 0.94 -5.75 -10.45
CA ARG A 62 0.71 -5.85 -9.01
C ARG A 62 1.60 -6.92 -8.39
N THR A 63 1.74 -8.07 -9.05
CA THR A 63 2.60 -9.17 -8.61
C THR A 63 4.07 -8.73 -8.55
N ARG A 64 4.56 -8.04 -9.58
CA ARG A 64 5.92 -7.47 -9.61
C ARG A 64 6.12 -6.39 -8.55
N ALA A 65 5.17 -5.48 -8.43
CA ALA A 65 5.21 -4.35 -7.50
C ALA A 65 5.21 -4.82 -6.05
N LEU A 66 4.40 -5.84 -5.70
CA LEU A 66 4.42 -6.45 -4.36
C LEU A 66 5.81 -6.99 -4.01
N ALA A 67 6.46 -7.69 -4.93
CA ALA A 67 7.79 -8.25 -4.68
C ALA A 67 8.87 -7.17 -4.49
N SER A 68 8.77 -6.05 -5.20
CA SER A 68 9.74 -4.95 -5.13
C SER A 68 9.47 -3.98 -3.98
N GLN A 69 8.22 -3.53 -3.83
CA GLN A 69 7.85 -2.46 -2.91
C GLN A 69 7.65 -2.94 -1.47
N LEU A 70 7.32 -4.23 -1.28
CA LEU A 70 7.08 -4.86 0.03
C LEU A 70 7.94 -6.14 0.22
N PRO A 71 9.28 -6.01 0.30
CA PRO A 71 10.17 -7.16 0.44
C PRO A 71 9.85 -7.97 1.69
N LYS A 72 9.81 -9.31 1.59
CA LYS A 72 9.40 -10.20 2.69
C LYS A 72 10.32 -10.10 3.92
N GLN A 73 11.59 -9.77 3.71
CA GLN A 73 12.62 -9.60 4.74
C GLN A 73 12.30 -8.37 5.60
N ASP A 74 11.83 -7.28 4.99
CA ASP A 74 11.40 -6.05 5.69
C ASP A 74 10.09 -6.21 6.47
N LEU A 75 9.37 -7.29 6.19
CA LEU A 75 8.10 -7.62 6.83
C LEU A 75 8.32 -8.63 7.95
N SER A 76 9.24 -9.58 7.83
CA SER A 76 9.39 -10.61 8.85
C SER A 76 10.82 -11.10 8.99
N LEU A 77 11.31 -11.14 10.23
CA LEU A 77 12.58 -11.77 10.62
C LEU A 77 12.73 -13.19 10.07
N ALA A 78 11.64 -13.97 9.99
CA ALA A 78 11.68 -15.32 9.45
C ALA A 78 12.13 -15.41 7.98
N HIS A 79 12.15 -14.28 7.25
CA HIS A 79 12.64 -14.20 5.88
C HIS A 79 14.02 -13.54 5.77
N CYS A 80 14.62 -13.14 6.90
CA CYS A 80 15.98 -12.62 6.96
C CYS A 80 16.94 -13.80 7.17
N ARG A 81 17.92 -13.95 6.28
CA ARG A 81 18.91 -15.03 6.33
C ARG A 81 20.18 -14.63 7.09
N HIS A 82 20.46 -13.33 7.17
CA HIS A 82 21.75 -12.83 7.66
C HIS A 82 21.65 -11.91 8.88
N ILE A 83 20.49 -11.87 9.55
CA ILE A 83 20.32 -11.16 10.83
C ILE A 83 20.61 -12.13 11.99
N ASP A 84 21.66 -11.83 12.75
CA ASP A 84 22.00 -12.56 13.98
C ASP A 84 21.19 -12.04 15.20
N GLU A 85 21.35 -12.71 16.35
CA GLU A 85 20.62 -12.37 17.58
C GLU A 85 20.97 -10.96 18.11
N ASN A 86 22.19 -10.45 17.86
CA ASN A 86 22.60 -9.12 18.30
C ASN A 86 21.88 -8.02 17.51
N HIS A 87 21.58 -8.28 16.24
CA HIS A 87 20.91 -7.33 15.34
C HIS A 87 19.37 -7.48 15.34
N ARG A 88 18.84 -8.57 15.91
CA ARG A 88 17.39 -8.83 16.02
C ARG A 88 16.61 -7.68 16.63
N LYS A 89 17.09 -7.13 17.75
CA LYS A 89 16.40 -6.03 18.43
C LYS A 89 16.35 -4.78 17.55
N GLN A 90 17.44 -4.46 16.85
CA GLN A 90 17.47 -3.31 15.95
C GLN A 90 16.47 -3.45 14.80
N TYR A 91 16.31 -4.67 14.27
CA TYR A 91 15.27 -4.98 13.29
C TYR A 91 13.87 -4.75 13.85
N GLU A 92 13.60 -5.29 15.05
CA GLU A 92 12.28 -5.19 15.68
C GLU A 92 11.93 -3.74 15.97
N ASP A 93 12.85 -2.98 16.54
CA ASP A 93 12.71 -1.55 16.81
C ASP A 93 12.47 -0.77 15.50
N PHE A 94 13.18 -1.12 14.43
CA PHE A 94 13.00 -0.49 13.11
C PHE A 94 11.61 -0.78 12.52
N VAL A 95 11.17 -2.04 12.54
CA VAL A 95 9.85 -2.43 12.04
C VAL A 95 8.73 -1.81 12.87
N ALA A 96 8.88 -1.78 14.20
CA ALA A 96 7.92 -1.15 15.10
C ALA A 96 7.81 0.36 14.80
N ALA A 97 8.94 1.07 14.78
CA ALA A 97 8.96 2.50 14.46
C ALA A 97 8.36 2.80 13.08
N ARG A 98 8.71 2.01 12.05
CA ARG A 98 8.08 2.15 10.72
C ARG A 98 6.57 2.00 10.83
N ASN A 99 6.07 0.95 11.47
CA ASN A 99 4.64 0.64 11.51
C ASN A 99 3.84 1.67 12.31
N GLU A 100 4.42 2.20 13.39
CA GLU A 100 3.75 3.15 14.28
C GLU A 100 3.80 4.58 13.75
N ILE A 101 4.88 4.96 13.07
CA ILE A 101 5.18 6.37 12.76
C ILE A 101 5.04 6.67 11.26
N ALA A 102 5.51 5.77 10.39
CA ALA A 102 5.66 6.07 8.96
C ALA A 102 4.64 5.36 8.07
N LEU A 103 4.36 4.07 8.32
CA LEU A 103 3.57 3.21 7.45
C LEU A 103 2.07 3.45 7.65
N ASP A 104 1.35 3.58 6.54
CA ASP A 104 -0.10 3.69 6.51
C ASP A 104 -0.66 3.22 5.16
N ILE A 105 -1.99 3.13 5.05
CA ILE A 105 -2.71 2.75 3.84
C ILE A 105 -3.51 3.96 3.35
N GLY A 106 -3.26 4.36 2.10
CA GLY A 106 -4.02 5.41 1.45
C GLY A 106 -5.49 5.02 1.27
N VAL A 107 -6.40 5.97 1.46
CA VAL A 107 -7.83 5.73 1.32
C VAL A 107 -8.30 6.30 -0.01
N ALA A 108 -8.70 5.42 -0.94
CA ALA A 108 -9.30 5.84 -2.19
C ALA A 108 -10.78 6.22 -1.97
N SER A 109 -11.17 7.41 -2.43
CA SER A 109 -12.55 7.89 -2.34
C SER A 109 -12.89 8.88 -3.45
N GLN A 110 -14.18 9.01 -3.74
CA GLN A 110 -14.68 10.08 -4.59
C GLN A 110 -14.71 11.38 -3.77
N TYR A 111 -14.06 12.42 -4.29
CA TYR A 111 -13.95 13.69 -3.59
C TYR A 111 -15.22 14.52 -3.75
N HIS A 112 -15.82 14.92 -2.63
CA HIS A 112 -17.03 15.74 -2.61
C HIS A 112 -16.81 16.98 -1.74
N GLY A 113 -16.04 17.93 -2.25
CA GLY A 113 -15.71 19.17 -1.54
C GLY A 113 -15.37 20.33 -2.48
N ALA A 114 -14.93 21.45 -1.89
CA ALA A 114 -14.39 22.59 -2.64
C ALA A 114 -13.09 22.20 -3.37
N SER A 115 -12.69 22.92 -4.41
CA SER A 115 -11.43 22.60 -5.11
C SER A 115 -10.25 22.63 -4.14
N VAL A 116 -9.51 21.51 -4.04
CA VAL A 116 -8.29 21.37 -3.24
C VAL A 116 -7.10 21.06 -4.13
N ASP A 117 -5.89 21.47 -3.73
CA ASP A 117 -4.70 21.17 -4.51
C ASP A 117 -4.14 19.79 -4.18
N CYS A 118 -3.78 19.03 -5.21
CA CYS A 118 -3.15 17.73 -5.05
C CYS A 118 -1.78 17.87 -4.37
N ALA A 119 -1.59 17.21 -3.23
CA ALA A 119 -0.35 17.24 -2.46
C ALA A 119 0.89 16.70 -3.22
N GLY A 120 0.69 15.93 -4.30
CA GLY A 120 1.78 15.42 -5.14
C GLY A 120 2.19 16.30 -6.32
N CYS A 121 1.26 17.08 -6.89
CA CYS A 121 1.53 17.83 -8.14
C CYS A 121 1.07 19.29 -8.13
N ASN A 122 0.47 19.76 -7.03
CA ASN A 122 -0.05 21.11 -6.84
C ASN A 122 -1.05 21.57 -7.91
N LYS A 123 -1.76 20.60 -8.53
CA LYS A 123 -2.86 20.86 -9.47
C LYS A 123 -4.20 20.65 -8.78
N PRO A 124 -5.25 21.40 -9.15
CA PRO A 124 -6.54 21.34 -8.49
C PRO A 124 -7.24 20.00 -8.76
N ILE A 125 -7.77 19.43 -7.68
CA ILE A 125 -8.68 18.28 -7.65
C ILE A 125 -10.11 18.84 -7.61
N ARG A 126 -10.91 18.45 -8.61
CA ARG A 126 -12.31 18.87 -8.71
C ARG A 126 -13.23 17.92 -7.97
N SER A 127 -14.34 18.44 -7.47
CA SER A 127 -15.46 17.63 -6.95
C SER A 127 -15.90 16.58 -7.98
N GLY A 128 -16.18 15.37 -7.51
CA GLY A 128 -16.51 14.19 -8.31
C GLY A 128 -15.31 13.38 -8.78
N SER A 129 -14.07 13.87 -8.62
CA SER A 129 -12.86 13.12 -9.02
C SER A 129 -12.53 12.01 -8.00
N ILE A 130 -11.94 10.92 -8.47
CA ILE A 130 -11.33 9.93 -7.57
C ILE A 130 -10.04 10.51 -6.99
N THR A 131 -9.83 10.32 -5.70
CA THR A 131 -8.65 10.77 -4.96
C THR A 131 -8.14 9.68 -4.03
N VAL A 132 -6.90 9.83 -3.58
CA VAL A 132 -6.33 9.04 -2.49
C VAL A 132 -5.97 10.00 -1.36
N GLN A 133 -6.51 9.75 -0.16
CA GLN A 133 -6.15 10.49 1.04
C GLN A 133 -5.00 9.77 1.76
N ALA A 134 -4.03 10.52 2.27
CA ALA A 134 -2.90 10.01 3.06
C ALA A 134 -2.78 10.72 4.41
N PRO A 135 -3.46 10.22 5.45
CA PRO A 135 -3.53 10.87 6.76
C PRO A 135 -2.17 11.14 7.41
N ARG A 136 -1.17 10.27 7.19
CA ARG A 136 0.18 10.49 7.74
C ARG A 136 0.98 11.61 7.06
N ILE A 137 0.59 12.03 5.86
CA ILE A 137 1.17 13.22 5.23
C ILE A 137 0.52 14.49 5.79
N GLY A 138 -0.80 14.43 6.02
CA GLY A 138 -1.58 15.50 6.63
C GLY A 138 -3.07 15.22 6.51
N GLU A 139 -3.88 15.83 7.37
CA GLU A 139 -5.34 15.60 7.40
C GLU A 139 -6.01 15.92 6.05
N GLU A 140 -5.55 16.97 5.37
CA GLU A 140 -6.05 17.41 4.06
C GLU A 140 -5.14 16.99 2.89
N ALA A 141 -4.33 15.94 3.07
CA ALA A 141 -3.44 15.45 2.03
C ALA A 141 -4.18 14.58 1.01
N TYR A 142 -4.72 15.22 -0.03
CA TYR A 142 -5.36 14.57 -1.17
C TYR A 142 -4.42 14.43 -2.36
N PHE A 143 -4.43 13.26 -2.97
CA PHE A 143 -3.62 12.94 -4.16
C PHE A 143 -4.53 12.54 -5.31
N HIS A 144 -4.15 12.92 -6.53
CA HIS A 144 -4.65 12.23 -7.71
C HIS A 144 -4.21 10.76 -7.66
N PRO A 145 -5.00 9.82 -8.22
CA PRO A 145 -4.62 8.41 -8.30
C PRO A 145 -3.23 8.20 -8.91
N THR A 146 -2.90 9.00 -9.93
CA THR A 146 -1.61 8.95 -10.64
C THR A 146 -0.45 9.64 -9.93
N CYS A 147 -0.75 10.43 -8.89
CA CYS A 147 0.24 11.13 -8.06
C CYS A 147 0.55 10.38 -6.76
N PHE A 148 -0.18 9.30 -6.46
CA PHE A 148 0.06 8.44 -5.31
C PHE A 148 1.18 7.42 -5.61
N SER A 149 2.38 7.95 -5.81
CA SER A 149 3.57 7.20 -6.21
C SER A 149 4.74 7.41 -5.25
N CYS A 150 5.67 6.46 -5.25
CA CYS A 150 6.90 6.57 -4.47
C CYS A 150 7.78 7.70 -5.02
N ALA A 151 8.30 8.56 -4.14
CA ALA A 151 9.18 9.66 -4.51
C ALA A 151 10.59 9.25 -4.98
N GLU A 152 10.95 7.96 -4.90
CA GLU A 152 12.25 7.42 -5.32
C GLU A 152 12.16 6.68 -6.67
N CYS A 153 11.26 5.69 -6.79
CA CYS A 153 11.11 4.93 -8.03
C CYS A 153 9.98 5.40 -8.95
N GLU A 154 9.20 6.41 -8.53
CA GLU A 154 8.08 6.97 -9.28
C GLU A 154 6.95 5.98 -9.62
N GLU A 155 7.04 4.73 -9.18
CA GLU A 155 5.99 3.73 -9.32
C GLU A 155 4.81 4.02 -8.38
N LEU A 156 3.60 3.68 -8.84
CA LEU A 156 2.39 3.72 -8.01
C LEU A 156 2.55 2.79 -6.80
N LEU A 157 2.03 3.23 -5.65
CA LEU A 157 2.14 2.50 -4.40
C LEU A 157 1.14 1.33 -4.37
N VAL A 158 1.70 0.12 -4.30
CA VAL A 158 0.93 -1.13 -4.37
C VAL A 158 0.04 -1.30 -3.12
N GLU A 159 -1.19 -1.76 -3.30
CA GLU A 159 -2.21 -1.84 -2.23
C GLU A 159 -2.47 -0.51 -1.49
N LEU A 160 -2.08 0.62 -2.09
CA LEU A 160 -2.08 1.94 -1.46
C LEU A 160 -1.20 2.01 -0.18
N ALA A 161 -0.31 1.04 0.04
CA ALA A 161 0.58 1.04 1.19
C ALA A 161 1.75 2.02 0.98
N TYR A 162 1.97 2.91 1.94
CA TYR A 162 2.99 3.95 1.86
C TYR A 162 3.67 4.20 3.19
N CYS A 163 4.91 4.67 3.14
CA CYS A 163 5.62 5.26 4.27
C CYS A 163 5.72 6.77 4.08
N ALA A 164 5.28 7.54 5.06
CA ALA A 164 5.48 8.98 5.12
C ALA A 164 6.87 9.30 5.70
N LEU A 165 7.63 10.16 5.01
CA LEU A 165 8.89 10.72 5.50
C LEU A 165 9.09 12.10 4.88
N ASP A 166 9.33 13.11 5.71
CA ASP A 166 9.54 14.51 5.30
C ASP A 166 8.46 15.04 4.34
N GLY A 167 7.19 14.69 4.60
CA GLY A 167 6.06 15.10 3.77
C GLY A 167 5.98 14.44 2.40
N ARG A 168 6.77 13.39 2.14
CA ARG A 168 6.80 12.65 0.88
C ARG A 168 6.39 11.19 1.06
N LEU A 169 5.86 10.60 0.00
CA LEU A 169 5.43 9.21 -0.05
C LEU A 169 6.58 8.30 -0.49
N TYR A 170 6.83 7.23 0.25
CA TYR A 170 7.80 6.19 -0.12
C TYR A 170 7.16 4.81 -0.08
N CYS A 171 7.62 3.88 -0.92
CA CYS A 171 7.31 2.47 -0.67
C CYS A 171 8.13 1.95 0.52
N VAL A 172 7.74 0.82 1.11
CA VAL A 172 8.43 0.25 2.28
C VAL A 172 9.91 0.01 1.98
N ARG A 173 10.23 -0.49 0.77
CA ARG A 173 11.61 -0.69 0.33
C ARG A 173 12.45 0.58 0.40
N HIS A 174 12.04 1.64 -0.29
CA HIS A 174 12.81 2.88 -0.38
C HIS A 174 12.80 3.69 0.92
N TYR A 175 11.74 3.58 1.73
CA TYR A 175 11.76 4.13 3.08
C TYR A 175 12.86 3.48 3.91
N ALA A 176 13.00 2.15 3.83
CA ALA A 176 14.05 1.45 4.55
C ALA A 176 15.45 1.80 4.03
N GLU A 177 15.64 1.84 2.71
CA GLU A 177 16.93 2.20 2.08
C GLU A 177 17.39 3.62 2.45
N ARG A 178 16.47 4.56 2.67
CA ARG A 178 16.79 5.92 3.14
C ARG A 178 17.35 5.95 4.56
N LEU A 179 16.96 5.02 5.41
CA LEU A 179 17.35 4.99 6.82
C LEU A 179 18.54 4.05 7.06
N LYS A 180 18.59 2.92 6.35
CA LYS A 180 19.65 1.92 6.43
C LYS A 180 19.96 1.38 5.02
N PRO A 181 21.21 1.48 4.54
CA PRO A 181 21.55 0.97 3.22
C PRO A 181 21.34 -0.56 3.15
N ARG A 182 20.89 -1.04 1.99
CA ARG A 182 20.77 -2.47 1.71
C ARG A 182 22.08 -3.07 1.25
N CYS A 183 22.29 -4.33 1.60
CA CYS A 183 23.34 -5.14 1.01
C CYS A 183 22.97 -5.58 -0.41
N HIS A 184 23.81 -5.27 -1.39
CA HIS A 184 23.58 -5.65 -2.80
C HIS A 184 23.52 -7.17 -3.03
N ALA A 185 24.11 -7.99 -2.16
CA ALA A 185 24.16 -9.44 -2.33
C ALA A 185 22.93 -10.18 -1.80
N CYS A 186 22.34 -9.72 -0.69
CA CYS A 186 21.20 -10.39 -0.04
C CYS A 186 19.90 -9.55 0.00
N ASP A 187 19.95 -8.27 -0.40
CA ASP A 187 18.84 -7.32 -0.37
C ASP A 187 18.27 -7.05 1.05
N GLU A 188 19.01 -7.43 2.10
CA GLU A 188 18.70 -7.14 3.51
C GLU A 188 19.30 -5.78 3.93
N ASN A 189 18.63 -5.06 4.84
CA ASN A 189 19.15 -3.81 5.39
C ASN A 189 20.35 -4.09 6.30
N GLY A 190 21.33 -3.18 6.34
CA GLY A 190 22.43 -3.21 7.29
C GLY A 190 21.93 -2.92 8.72
N TYR A 191 21.66 -3.97 9.48
CA TYR A 191 21.43 -3.90 10.93
C TYR A 191 22.75 -4.04 11.66
#